data_AF-A0A517XPN6-F1
#
_entry.id   AF-A0A517XPN6-F1
#
_cell.length_a   1.000
_cell.length_b   1.000
_cell.length_c   1.000
_cell.angle_alpha   90.00
_cell.angle_beta   90.00
_cell.angle_gamma   90.00
#
_symmetry.space_group_name_H-M   'P 1'
#
loop_
_entity.id
_entity.type
_entity.pdbx_description
1 polymer ?
#
loop_
_entity_poly.entity_id
_entity_poly.type
_entity_poly.pdbx_seq_one_letter_code
_entity_poly.pdbx_strand_id
1 'polypeptide(L)'
;MPRYLVLSLGLVAAALAPGCGSSEKPYTDNSKDPDLYAQDVKQIAVDAIQRARRSREPADQLQTIVTEIEGQSANNRPVGSHQPVYTELLTAAKQLQGDCNKANGRPADLSTRLDGLKKIADKLPGQVQLGRGEEPKAKDPARD
;
A
#
# COMPACT_ATOMS: atom_id res chain seq x y z
N MET A 1 -62.48 -31.60 44.17
CA MET A 1 -62.28 -31.59 42.71
C MET A 1 -61.01 -30.79 42.39
N PRO A 2 -60.08 -31.35 41.63
CA PRO A 2 -58.70 -30.86 41.53
C PRO A 2 -58.60 -29.61 40.64
N ARG A 3 -57.76 -28.66 41.05
CA ARG A 3 -57.32 -27.52 40.23
C ARG A 3 -55.88 -27.74 39.81
N TYR A 4 -55.65 -27.56 38.52
CA TYR A 4 -54.41 -27.82 37.83
C TYR A 4 -53.35 -26.74 38.08
N LEU A 5 -52.15 -27.27 38.22
CA LEU A 5 -50.79 -26.75 38.20
C LEU A 5 -50.49 -26.00 36.89
N VAL A 6 -49.85 -24.82 36.95
CA VAL A 6 -48.90 -24.37 35.92
C VAL A 6 -47.79 -23.53 36.57
N LEU A 7 -46.57 -24.09 36.53
CA LEU A 7 -45.28 -23.43 36.74
C LEU A 7 -45.02 -22.43 35.60
N SER A 8 -44.41 -21.29 35.92
CA SER A 8 -43.63 -20.51 34.95
C SER A 8 -42.30 -20.09 35.58
N LEU A 9 -41.29 -20.94 35.38
CA LEU A 9 -39.89 -20.73 35.72
C LEU A 9 -39.30 -19.77 34.68
N GLY A 10 -39.00 -18.52 35.07
CA GLY A 10 -38.37 -17.54 34.20
C GLY A 10 -36.88 -17.82 34.04
N LEU A 11 -36.46 -18.31 32.88
CA LEU A 11 -35.07 -18.47 32.49
C LEU A 11 -34.55 -17.14 31.89
N VAL A 12 -33.73 -16.40 32.63
CA VAL A 12 -33.04 -15.21 32.11
C VAL A 12 -31.81 -15.66 31.32
N ALA A 13 -31.90 -15.60 29.99
CA ALA A 13 -30.78 -15.85 29.10
C ALA A 13 -29.89 -14.60 29.01
N ALA A 14 -28.73 -14.64 29.65
CA ALA A 14 -27.66 -13.67 29.46
C ALA A 14 -27.02 -13.88 28.07
N ALA A 15 -27.28 -12.98 27.14
CA ALA A 15 -26.63 -12.95 25.84
C ALA A 15 -25.17 -12.49 26.00
N LEU A 16 -24.23 -13.43 25.98
CA LEU A 16 -22.83 -13.17 25.76
C LEU A 16 -22.64 -12.78 24.28
N ALA A 17 -22.42 -11.49 24.02
CA ALA A 17 -21.98 -11.03 22.71
C ALA A 17 -20.57 -11.59 22.42
N PRO A 18 -20.36 -12.31 21.30
CA PRO A 18 -19.01 -12.69 20.89
C PRO A 18 -18.23 -11.42 20.54
N GLY A 19 -17.04 -11.29 21.15
CA GLY A 19 -16.17 -10.15 20.93
C GLY A 19 -15.83 -9.98 19.45
N CYS A 20 -15.91 -8.73 18.99
CA CYS A 20 -15.14 -8.25 17.85
C CYS A 20 -13.65 -8.37 18.19
N GLY A 21 -13.10 -9.58 18.06
CA GLY A 21 -11.67 -9.76 17.98
C GLY A 21 -11.23 -9.14 16.67
N SER A 22 -10.67 -7.92 16.73
CA SER A 22 -9.80 -7.42 15.67
C SER A 22 -8.72 -8.48 15.47
N SER A 23 -8.91 -9.33 14.48
CA SER A 23 -7.88 -10.22 13.97
C SER A 23 -6.88 -9.35 13.21
N GLU A 24 -6.17 -8.48 13.93
CA GLU A 24 -4.95 -7.86 13.43
C GLU A 24 -4.01 -9.02 13.13
N LYS A 25 -3.84 -9.30 11.83
CA LYS A 25 -2.70 -10.10 11.39
C LYS A 25 -1.46 -9.45 12.02
N PRO A 26 -0.57 -10.22 12.67
CA PRO A 26 0.64 -9.65 13.25
C PRO A 26 1.33 -8.81 12.18
N TYR A 27 1.51 -7.52 12.46
CA TYR A 27 2.26 -6.64 11.58
C TYR A 27 3.69 -7.18 11.56
N THR A 28 4.00 -7.98 10.54
CA THR A 28 5.35 -8.46 10.34
C THR A 28 6.10 -7.31 9.72
N ASP A 29 6.86 -6.61 10.56
CA ASP A 29 7.77 -5.56 10.12
C ASP A 29 8.90 -6.21 9.31
N ASN A 30 8.65 -6.42 8.02
CA ASN A 30 9.60 -7.01 7.08
C ASN A 30 10.78 -6.10 6.77
N SER A 31 10.83 -4.91 7.38
CA SER A 31 11.81 -3.90 7.10
C SER A 31 13.20 -4.17 7.66
N LYS A 32 13.43 -5.34 8.26
CA LYS A 32 14.76 -5.83 8.69
C LYS A 32 15.33 -6.90 7.77
N ASP A 33 14.55 -7.34 6.77
CA ASP A 33 15.02 -8.21 5.71
C ASP A 33 15.28 -7.38 4.43
N PRO A 34 16.49 -7.43 3.85
CA PRO A 34 16.82 -6.63 2.66
C PRO A 34 16.01 -6.99 1.42
N ASP A 35 15.64 -8.26 1.25
CA ASP A 35 14.89 -8.71 0.08
C ASP A 35 13.42 -8.37 0.22
N LEU A 36 12.82 -8.57 1.40
CA LEU A 36 11.42 -8.17 1.62
C LEU A 36 11.26 -6.65 1.54
N TYR A 37 12.20 -5.88 2.10
CA TYR A 37 12.18 -4.43 1.96
C TYR A 37 12.30 -4.00 0.48
N ALA A 38 13.14 -4.67 -0.31
CA ALA A 38 13.24 -4.38 -1.74
C ALA A 38 11.94 -4.65 -2.51
N GLN A 39 11.16 -5.66 -2.10
CA GLN A 39 9.82 -5.91 -2.65
C GLN A 39 8.84 -4.77 -2.30
N ASP A 40 8.88 -4.29 -1.06
CA ASP A 40 8.04 -3.17 -0.62
C ASP A 40 8.39 -1.89 -1.38
N VAL A 41 9.69 -1.58 -1.54
CA VAL A 41 10.14 -0.43 -2.34
C VAL A 41 9.69 -0.55 -3.80
N LYS A 42 9.74 -1.76 -4.38
CA LYS A 42 9.22 -2.00 -5.73
C LYS A 42 7.73 -1.68 -5.84
N GLN A 43 6.93 -2.16 -4.90
CA GLN A 43 5.50 -1.90 -4.86
C GLN A 43 5.21 -0.40 -4.72
N ILE A 44 5.87 0.28 -3.77
CA ILE A 44 5.76 1.73 -3.55
C ILE A 44 6.10 2.50 -4.82
N ALA A 45 7.21 2.15 -5.47
CA ALA A 45 7.66 2.80 -6.69
C ALA A 45 6.64 2.64 -7.84
N VAL A 46 6.13 1.43 -8.06
CA VAL A 46 5.16 1.18 -9.12
C VAL A 46 3.83 1.87 -8.84
N ASP A 47 3.35 1.88 -7.59
CA ASP A 47 2.12 2.58 -7.22
C ASP A 47 2.26 4.11 -7.36
N ALA A 48 3.39 4.67 -6.93
CA ALA A 48 3.71 6.08 -7.13
C ALA A 48 3.79 6.45 -8.62
N ILE A 49 4.41 5.61 -9.45
CA ILE A 49 4.48 5.80 -10.91
C ILE A 49 3.08 5.79 -11.54
N GLN A 50 2.21 4.86 -11.15
CA GLN A 50 0.85 4.79 -11.65
C GLN A 50 0.02 6.00 -11.24
N ARG A 51 0.16 6.45 -9.98
CA ARG A 51 -0.48 7.68 -9.49
C ARG A 51 0.03 8.91 -10.23
N ALA A 52 1.35 9.05 -10.41
CA ALA A 52 1.97 10.14 -11.16
C ALA A 52 1.41 10.23 -12.60
N ARG A 53 1.21 9.07 -13.25
CA ARG A 53 0.67 9.01 -14.62
C ARG A 53 -0.71 9.65 -14.74
N ARG A 54 -1.56 9.51 -13.71
CA ARG A 54 -2.95 10.00 -13.69
C ARG A 54 -3.11 11.35 -12.96
N SER A 55 -2.09 11.77 -12.20
CA SER A 55 -2.14 12.98 -11.37
C SER A 55 -1.94 14.27 -12.18
N ARG A 56 -2.54 15.37 -11.72
CA ARG A 56 -2.19 16.73 -12.17
C ARG A 56 -0.90 17.24 -11.51
N GLU A 57 -0.52 16.63 -10.39
CA GLU A 57 0.67 16.93 -9.59
C GLU A 57 1.56 15.67 -9.57
N PRO A 58 2.24 15.34 -10.69
CA PRO A 58 3.10 14.15 -10.74
C PRO A 58 4.32 14.26 -9.81
N ALA A 59 4.80 15.47 -9.52
CA ALA A 59 5.93 15.70 -8.62
C ALA A 59 5.66 15.17 -7.20
N ASP A 60 4.46 15.40 -6.66
CA ASP A 60 4.07 14.94 -5.32
C ASP A 60 3.99 13.42 -5.24
N GLN A 61 3.54 12.78 -6.32
CA GLN A 61 3.50 11.32 -6.39
C GLN A 61 4.93 10.75 -6.43
N LEU A 62 5.84 11.40 -7.18
CA LEU A 62 7.24 11.00 -7.25
C LEU A 62 8.00 11.25 -5.93
N GLN A 63 7.60 12.26 -5.15
CA GLN A 63 8.16 12.52 -3.81
C GLN A 63 8.04 11.30 -2.90
N THR A 64 7.00 10.49 -3.06
CA THR A 64 6.84 9.23 -2.30
C THR A 64 8.05 8.31 -2.48
N ILE A 65 8.54 8.16 -3.72
CA ILE A 65 9.71 7.32 -4.03
C ILE A 65 10.97 7.93 -3.42
N VAL A 66 11.13 9.25 -3.56
CA VAL A 66 12.28 9.99 -3.05
C VAL A 66 12.38 9.87 -1.53
N THR A 67 11.29 10.16 -0.81
CA THR A 67 11.24 10.08 0.65
C THR A 67 11.49 8.66 1.16
N GLU A 68 10.91 7.63 0.53
CA GLU A 68 11.13 6.26 0.96
C GLU A 68 12.62 5.87 0.87
N ILE A 69 13.26 6.18 -0.27
CA ILE A 69 14.66 5.80 -0.48
C ILE A 69 15.61 6.66 0.38
N GLU A 70 15.40 7.98 0.48
CA GLU A 70 16.23 8.85 1.34
C GLU A 70 16.08 8.53 2.83
N GLY A 71 14.88 8.12 3.24
CA GLY A 71 14.58 7.71 4.61
C GLY A 71 15.26 6.41 5.03
N GLN A 72 15.83 5.63 4.10
CA GLN A 72 16.41 4.31 4.36
C GLN A 72 17.40 4.32 5.54
N SER A 73 18.39 5.22 5.50
CA SER A 73 19.43 5.30 6.53
C SER A 73 18.87 5.77 7.87
N ALA A 74 18.00 6.78 7.88
CA ALA A 74 17.40 7.30 9.10
C ALA A 74 16.49 6.27 9.80
N ASN A 75 15.86 5.40 9.01
CA ASN A 75 14.92 4.37 9.47
C ASN A 75 15.59 3.01 9.73
N ASN A 76 16.92 2.91 9.64
CA ASN A 76 17.68 1.66 9.78
C ASN A 76 17.13 0.53 8.88
N ARG A 77 16.82 0.86 7.62
CA ARG A 77 16.34 -0.08 6.60
C ARG A 77 17.54 -0.79 5.95
N PRO A 78 17.53 -2.11 5.81
CA PRO A 78 18.58 -2.87 5.16
C PRO A 78 18.48 -2.70 3.65
N VAL A 79 19.53 -2.15 3.06
CA VAL A 79 19.62 -1.97 1.61
C VAL A 79 20.22 -3.18 0.90
N GLY A 80 21.09 -3.94 1.59
CA GLY A 80 21.69 -5.17 1.07
C GLY A 80 22.39 -4.98 -0.28
N SER A 81 22.27 -5.98 -1.15
CA SER A 81 22.80 -5.97 -2.52
C SER A 81 22.03 -5.05 -3.47
N HIS A 82 20.87 -4.51 -3.06
CA HIS A 82 19.98 -3.70 -3.90
C HIS A 82 20.35 -2.21 -3.94
N GLN A 83 21.37 -1.79 -3.17
CA GLN A 83 21.85 -0.41 -3.09
C GLN A 83 22.10 0.28 -4.45
N PRO A 84 22.69 -0.39 -5.47
CA PRO A 84 22.86 0.23 -6.79
C PRO A 84 21.52 0.56 -7.46
N VAL A 85 20.52 -0.31 -7.31
CA VAL A 85 19.19 -0.11 -7.88
C VAL A 85 18.47 1.04 -7.18
N TYR A 86 18.57 1.15 -5.84
CA TYR A 86 18.02 2.30 -5.11
C TYR A 86 18.65 3.62 -5.53
N THR A 87 19.96 3.64 -5.75
CA THR A 87 20.68 4.85 -6.18
C THR A 87 20.22 5.29 -7.57
N GLU A 88 20.10 4.35 -8.51
CA GLU A 88 19.59 4.60 -9.87
C GLU A 88 18.14 5.11 -9.83
N LEU A 89 17.28 4.45 -9.04
CA LEU A 89 15.87 4.78 -8.90
C LEU A 89 15.69 6.18 -8.29
N LEU A 90 16.42 6.49 -7.22
CA LEU A 90 16.39 7.79 -6.55
C LEU A 90 16.85 8.92 -7.48
N THR A 91 17.94 8.70 -8.21
CA THR A 91 18.49 9.69 -9.14
C THR A 91 17.48 10.03 -10.23
N ALA A 92 16.90 9.00 -10.86
CA ALA A 92 15.90 9.18 -11.91
C ALA A 92 14.60 9.82 -11.37
N ALA A 93 14.15 9.43 -10.17
CA ALA A 93 12.95 9.98 -9.53
C ALA A 93 13.13 11.47 -9.21
N LYS A 94 14.26 11.86 -8.59
CA LYS A 94 14.59 13.27 -8.30
C LYS A 94 14.67 14.11 -9.55
N GLN A 95 15.30 13.59 -10.61
CA GLN A 95 15.41 14.32 -11.86
C GLN A 95 14.03 14.56 -12.49
N LEU A 96 13.18 13.53 -12.55
CA LEU A 96 11.82 13.66 -13.08
C LEU A 96 10.94 14.57 -12.22
N GLN A 97 11.04 14.48 -10.89
CA GLN A 97 10.35 15.37 -9.97
C GLN A 97 10.76 16.83 -10.21
N GLY A 98 12.07 17.11 -10.31
CA GLY A 98 12.60 18.44 -10.59
C GLY A 98 12.08 19.00 -11.92
N ASP A 99 11.97 18.16 -12.95
CA ASP A 99 11.45 18.60 -14.25
C ASP A 99 9.93 18.80 -14.24
N CYS A 100 9.18 18.01 -13.45
CA CYS A 100 7.76 18.27 -13.20
C CYS A 100 7.55 19.63 -12.50
N ASN A 101 8.39 19.95 -11.51
CA ASN A 101 8.35 21.24 -10.81
C ASN A 101 8.65 22.41 -11.75
N LYS A 102 9.70 22.29 -12.59
CA LYS A 102 10.03 23.31 -13.60
C LYS A 102 8.92 23.50 -14.63
N ALA A 103 8.23 22.42 -15.00
CA ALA A 103 7.09 22.48 -15.92
C ALA A 103 5.79 22.95 -15.25
N ASN A 104 5.79 23.21 -13.93
CA ASN A 104 4.59 23.48 -13.13
C ASN A 104 3.49 22.42 -13.34
N GLY A 105 3.87 21.14 -13.38
CA GLY A 105 2.96 20.02 -13.59
C GLY A 105 3.56 18.91 -14.44
N ARG A 106 2.96 18.66 -15.61
CA ARG A 106 3.26 17.48 -16.44
C ARG A 106 4.19 17.85 -17.60
N PRO A 107 5.46 17.40 -17.61
CA PRO A 107 6.34 17.60 -18.76
C PRO A 107 5.87 16.75 -19.96
N ALA A 108 6.24 17.16 -21.18
CA ALA A 108 5.78 16.51 -22.41
C ALA A 108 6.19 15.03 -22.52
N ASP A 109 7.33 14.67 -21.95
CA ASP A 109 7.91 13.32 -21.97
C ASP A 109 7.61 12.50 -20.70
N LEU A 110 6.68 12.95 -19.85
CA LEU A 110 6.35 12.32 -18.57
C LEU A 110 6.10 10.81 -18.70
N SER A 111 5.29 10.40 -19.67
CA SER A 111 4.94 8.98 -19.85
C SER A 111 6.17 8.12 -20.09
N THR A 112 7.03 8.51 -21.03
CA THR A 112 8.25 7.79 -21.39
C THR A 112 9.20 7.71 -20.20
N ARG A 113 9.32 8.79 -19.42
CA ARG A 113 10.20 8.82 -18.24
C ARG A 113 9.66 7.98 -17.10
N LEU A 114 8.34 7.95 -16.90
CA LEU A 114 7.70 7.03 -15.95
C LEU A 114 7.89 5.56 -16.35
N ASP A 115 7.87 5.24 -17.64
CA ASP A 115 8.19 3.89 -18.12
C ASP A 115 9.65 3.53 -17.87
N GLY A 116 10.57 4.48 -18.05
CA GLY A 116 11.98 4.32 -17.67
C GLY A 116 12.14 4.06 -16.16
N LEU A 117 11.46 4.84 -15.33
CA LEU A 117 11.48 4.68 -13.87
C LEU A 117 10.93 3.31 -13.45
N LYS A 118 9.86 2.83 -14.10
CA LYS A 118 9.32 1.50 -13.87
C LYS A 118 10.32 0.39 -14.21
N LYS A 119 11.05 0.51 -15.33
CA LYS A 119 12.09 -0.47 -15.69
C LYS A 119 13.21 -0.56 -14.66
N ILE A 120 13.56 0.56 -14.02
CA ILE A 120 14.53 0.57 -12.92
C ILE A 120 13.93 -0.17 -11.70
N ALA A 121 12.69 0.15 -11.32
CA ALA A 121 12.01 -0.52 -10.22
C ALA A 121 11.82 -2.04 -10.47
N ASP A 122 11.62 -2.46 -11.71
CA ASP A 122 11.46 -3.87 -12.08
C ASP A 122 12.73 -4.71 -11.84
N LYS A 123 13.90 -4.08 -11.64
CA LYS A 123 15.15 -4.75 -11.22
C LYS A 123 15.10 -5.25 -9.77
N LEU A 124 14.23 -4.68 -8.93
CA LEU A 124 14.04 -5.14 -7.56
C LEU A 124 13.25 -6.46 -7.53
N PRO A 125 13.46 -7.32 -6.51
CA PRO A 125 12.75 -8.57 -6.36
C PRO A 125 11.24 -8.37 -6.12
N GLY A 126 10.47 -9.46 -6.22
CA GLY A 126 9.05 -9.49 -5.91
C GLY A 126 8.12 -9.21 -7.09
N GLN A 127 6.86 -9.61 -6.92
CA GLN A 127 5.77 -9.34 -7.84
C GLN A 127 4.90 -8.20 -7.31
N VAL A 128 4.51 -7.30 -8.19
CA VAL A 128 3.63 -6.18 -7.84
C VAL A 128 2.20 -6.68 -7.76
N GLN A 129 1.51 -6.42 -6.66
CA GLN A 129 0.09 -6.71 -6.52
C GLN A 129 -0.71 -5.58 -7.16
N LEU A 130 -1.08 -5.76 -8.43
CA LEU A 130 -1.98 -4.85 -9.15
C LEU A 130 -3.41 -5.11 -8.65
N GLY A 131 -3.88 -4.38 -7.63
CA GLY A 131 -5.28 -4.49 -7.19
C GLY A 131 -5.62 -4.24 -5.73
N ARG A 132 -4.69 -3.76 -4.89
CA ARG A 132 -4.96 -3.47 -3.46
C ARG A 132 -5.82 -2.20 -3.24
N GLY A 133 -6.83 -1.97 -4.08
CA GLY A 133 -7.71 -0.80 -4.05
C GLY A 133 -9.14 -1.03 -4.56
N GLU A 134 -9.49 -2.24 -5.00
CA GLU A 134 -10.87 -2.58 -5.38
C GLU A 134 -11.29 -3.85 -4.61
N GLU A 135 -11.68 -3.68 -3.34
CA GLU A 135 -12.65 -4.62 -2.79
C GLU A 135 -13.91 -4.51 -3.66
N PRO A 136 -14.45 -5.62 -4.19
CA PRO A 136 -15.73 -5.58 -4.88
C PRO A 136 -16.76 -5.11 -3.85
N LYS A 137 -17.32 -3.91 -4.05
CA LYS A 137 -18.52 -3.48 -3.30
C LYS A 137 -19.55 -4.59 -3.44
N ALA A 138 -19.81 -5.30 -2.34
CA ALA A 138 -20.84 -6.31 -2.29
C ALA A 138 -22.12 -5.68 -2.83
N LYS A 139 -22.63 -6.25 -3.92
CA LYS A 139 -23.88 -5.85 -4.56
C LYS A 139 -24.97 -6.15 -3.54
N ASP A 140 -25.54 -5.12 -2.93
CA ASP A 140 -26.60 -5.20 -1.94
C ASP A 140 -27.82 -5.94 -2.55
N PRO A 141 -28.12 -7.19 -2.18
CA PRO A 141 -29.21 -7.95 -2.78
C PRO A 141 -30.45 -7.82 -1.88
N ALA A 142 -31.06 -6.64 -1.82
CA ALA A 142 -32.35 -6.48 -1.12
C ALA A 142 -33.08 -5.20 -1.52
N ARG A 143 -33.74 -5.20 -2.69
CA ARG A 143 -34.98 -4.45 -2.93
C ARG A 143 -35.82 -5.20 -3.97
N ASP A 144 -36.62 -6.14 -3.47
CA ASP A 144 -37.91 -6.54 -4.06
C ASP A 144 -39.02 -6.02 -3.13
#